data_AF-A0A3D0RVD1-F1
#
_entry.id   AF-A0A3D0RVD1-F1
#
_cell.length_a   1.000
_cell.length_b   1.000
_cell.length_c   1.000
_cell.angle_alpha   90.00
_cell.angle_beta   90.00
_cell.angle_gamma   90.00
#
_symmetry.space_group_name_H-M   'P 1'
#
loop_
_entity.id
_entity.type
_entity.pdbx_description
1 polymer ?
#
loop_
_entity_poly.entity_id
_entity_poly.type
_entity_poly.pdbx_seq_one_letter_code
_entity_poly.pdbx_strand_id
1 'polypeptide(L)'
;MTQTFNCIACGAPNEPEAGASRMACTFCGTNLTIPENLRIKSQPKVETNFKKAETSRPVEIEASEMLRKAQPIAIRAWNLFTMWTWLKWLIPTCFVISIILCIVLVIILFSLSL
;
A
#
# COMPACT_ATOMS: atom_id res chain seq x y z
N MET A 1 6.28 13.44 32.05
CA MET A 1 7.63 13.63 31.47
C MET A 1 8.02 12.31 30.84
N THR A 2 8.01 12.21 29.51
CA THR A 2 8.38 10.95 28.85
C THR A 2 9.90 10.83 28.78
N GLN A 3 10.44 9.71 29.24
CA GLN A 3 11.88 9.46 29.25
C GLN A 3 12.29 8.96 27.86
N THR A 4 13.22 9.65 27.19
CA THR A 4 13.76 9.27 25.89
C THR A 4 15.14 8.61 26.04
N PHE A 5 15.55 7.80 25.06
CA PHE A 5 16.89 7.20 25.01
C PHE A 5 17.49 7.27 23.61
N ASN A 6 18.81 7.29 23.52
CA ASN A 6 19.49 7.46 22.25
C ASN A 6 19.65 6.12 21.51
N CYS A 7 19.43 6.16 20.20
CA CYS A 7 19.70 5.05 19.31
C CYS A 7 21.20 4.77 19.25
N ILE A 8 21.61 3.51 19.44
CA ILE A 8 23.03 3.10 19.35
C ILE A 8 23.61 3.19 17.93
N ALA A 9 22.75 3.20 16.90
CA ALA A 9 23.19 3.18 15.50
C ALA A 9 23.30 4.58 14.89
N CYS A 10 22.39 5.50 15.24
CA CYS A 10 22.36 6.86 14.67
C CYS A 10 22.43 7.98 15.71
N GLY A 11 22.43 7.67 17.00
CA GLY A 11 22.45 8.66 18.08
C GLY A 11 21.13 9.41 18.30
N ALA A 12 20.12 9.21 17.46
CA ALA A 12 18.86 9.95 17.56
C ALA A 12 18.05 9.57 18.82
N PRO A 13 17.36 10.54 19.46
CA PRO A 13 16.51 10.26 20.62
C PRO A 13 15.26 9.50 20.18
N ASN A 14 14.95 8.39 20.84
CA ASN A 14 13.75 7.60 20.62
C ASN A 14 12.95 7.50 21.93
N GLU A 15 11.63 7.46 21.78
CA GLU A 15 10.70 7.32 22.90
C GLU A 15 10.32 5.83 23.04
N PRO A 16 10.45 5.23 24.24
CA PRO A 16 10.22 3.80 24.43
C PRO A 16 8.75 3.44 24.24
N GLU A 17 8.50 2.43 23.41
CA GLU A 17 7.16 1.89 23.22
C GLU A 17 6.70 1.10 24.46
N ALA A 18 5.51 1.40 24.97
CA ALA A 18 4.99 0.81 26.19
C ALA A 18 4.76 -0.71 26.04
N GLY A 19 5.28 -1.50 26.98
CA GLY A 19 5.16 -2.96 26.98
C GLY A 19 6.06 -3.70 25.97
N ALA A 20 6.84 -2.98 25.15
CA ALA A 20 7.78 -3.59 24.21
C ALA A 20 9.20 -3.69 24.82
N SER A 21 9.91 -4.78 24.51
CA SER A 21 11.33 -4.94 24.86
C SER A 21 12.27 -4.51 23.72
N ARG A 22 11.73 -4.43 22.50
CA ARG A 22 12.43 -4.04 21.28
C ARG A 22 11.53 -3.15 20.44
N MET A 23 12.10 -2.14 19.80
CA MET A 23 11.41 -1.26 18.88
C MET A 23 12.34 -0.89 17.72
N ALA A 24 11.78 -0.53 16.57
CA ALA A 24 12.57 0.07 15.50
C ALA A 24 12.83 1.55 15.80
N CYS A 25 14.04 2.02 15.51
CA CYS A 25 14.36 3.44 15.58
C CYS A 25 13.50 4.22 14.58
N THR A 26 12.81 5.27 15.02
CA THR A 26 11.98 6.12 14.14
C THR A 26 12.81 6.88 13.09
N PHE A 27 14.11 7.03 13.32
CA PHE A 27 15.00 7.82 12.47
C PHE A 27 15.78 6.96 11.47
N CYS A 28 16.42 5.88 11.92
CA CYS A 28 17.27 5.05 11.06
C CYS A 28 16.72 3.64 10.79
N GLY A 29 15.58 3.28 11.40
CA GLY A 29 14.97 1.96 11.23
C GLY A 29 15.72 0.79 11.89
N THR A 30 16.85 1.03 12.55
CA THR A 30 17.59 -0.02 13.25
C THR A 30 16.76 -0.57 14.42
N ASN A 31 16.77 -1.89 14.61
CA ASN A 31 16.14 -2.53 15.75
C ASN A 31 16.92 -2.24 17.04
N LEU A 32 16.28 -1.55 17.97
CA LEU A 32 16.84 -1.17 19.27
C LEU A 32 16.20 -1.98 20.38
N THR A 33 16.99 -2.33 21.39
CA THR A 33 16.48 -2.93 22.63
C THR A 33 16.19 -1.83 23.63
N ILE A 34 14.96 -1.75 24.13
CA ILE A 34 14.57 -0.74 25.13
C ILE A 34 15.22 -1.15 26.47
N PRO A 35 15.99 -0.27 27.12
CA PRO A 35 16.66 -0.58 28.38
C PRO A 35 15.62 -0.76 29.50
N GLU A 36 15.91 -1.66 30.44
CA GLU A 36 14.92 -2.19 31.39
C GLU A 36 14.31 -1.12 32.31
N ASN A 37 15.08 -0.08 32.64
CA ASN A 37 14.62 1.07 33.42
C ASN A 37 13.60 1.95 32.69
N LEU A 38 13.53 1.84 31.35
CA LEU A 38 12.60 2.58 30.49
C LEU A 38 11.46 1.70 29.97
N ARG A 39 11.47 0.41 30.27
CA ARG A 39 10.36 -0.48 29.93
C ARG A 39 9.18 -0.13 30.82
N ILE A 40 8.26 0.63 30.25
CA ILE A 40 6.96 0.87 30.88
C ILE A 40 6.27 -0.50 30.95
N LYS A 41 6.13 -1.05 32.17
CA LYS A 41 5.34 -2.27 32.39
C LYS A 41 3.94 -2.00 31.87
N SER A 42 3.51 -2.77 30.87
CA SER A 42 2.10 -2.77 30.47
C SER A 42 1.29 -3.18 31.69
N GLN A 43 0.40 -2.30 32.18
CA GLN A 43 -0.68 -2.77 33.05
C GLN A 43 -1.41 -3.91 32.32
N PRO A 44 -1.85 -4.97 33.04
CA PRO A 44 -2.52 -6.10 32.41
C PRO A 44 -3.64 -5.59 31.53
N LYS A 45 -3.47 -5.81 30.23
CA LYS A 45 -4.44 -5.49 29.19
C LYS A 45 -5.68 -6.31 29.52
N VAL A 46 -6.68 -5.69 30.16
CA VAL A 46 -8.05 -6.19 30.10
C VAL A 46 -8.30 -6.38 28.61
N GLU A 47 -8.39 -7.62 28.18
CA GLU A 47 -8.76 -7.96 26.82
C GLU A 47 -10.15 -7.37 26.59
N THR A 48 -10.22 -6.15 26.07
CA THR A 48 -11.41 -5.67 25.39
C THR A 48 -11.53 -6.48 24.10
N ASN A 49 -11.96 -7.72 24.24
CA ASN A 49 -12.66 -8.49 23.23
C ASN A 49 -14.10 -7.92 23.11
N PHE A 50 -14.19 -6.62 22.82
CA PHE A 50 -15.43 -5.95 22.42
C PHE A 50 -15.36 -5.70 20.92
N LYS A 51 -15.24 -6.77 20.16
CA LYS A 51 -15.74 -6.86 18.79
C LYS A 51 -15.81 -8.33 18.42
N LYS A 52 -17.02 -8.78 18.11
CA LYS A 52 -17.35 -10.08 17.50
C LYS A 52 -17.75 -11.22 18.45
N ALA A 53 -18.61 -10.91 19.43
CA ALA A 53 -19.58 -11.88 19.88
C ALA A 53 -20.90 -11.16 20.21
N GLU A 54 -21.96 -11.56 19.52
CA GLU A 54 -23.30 -11.69 20.12
C GLU A 54 -24.33 -10.55 20.01
N THR A 55 -24.34 -9.71 18.97
CA THR A 55 -25.60 -9.03 18.54
C THR A 55 -25.59 -8.57 17.06
N SER A 56 -25.21 -9.43 16.10
CA SER A 56 -25.24 -9.04 14.67
C SER A 56 -25.37 -10.21 13.68
N ARG A 57 -25.68 -11.42 14.14
CA ARG A 57 -25.66 -12.61 13.28
C ARG A 57 -26.64 -12.60 12.09
N PRO A 58 -27.81 -11.92 12.09
CA PRO A 58 -28.64 -11.89 10.88
C PRO A 58 -28.20 -10.82 9.86
N VAL A 59 -27.76 -9.63 10.31
CA VAL A 59 -27.48 -8.49 9.44
C VAL A 59 -26.13 -8.61 8.70
N GLU A 60 -25.11 -9.20 9.34
CA GLU A 60 -23.78 -9.36 8.73
C GLU A 60 -23.77 -10.42 7.61
N ILE A 61 -24.58 -11.48 7.77
CA ILE A 61 -24.73 -12.55 6.77
C ILE A 61 -25.45 -11.99 5.53
N GLU A 62 -26.55 -11.25 5.72
CA GLU A 62 -27.33 -10.65 4.63
C GLU A 62 -26.49 -9.64 3.81
N ALA A 63 -25.70 -8.79 4.46
CA ALA A 63 -24.80 -7.87 3.78
C ALA A 63 -23.72 -8.60 2.96
N SER A 64 -23.15 -9.68 3.49
CA SER A 64 -22.13 -10.46 2.79
C SER A 64 -22.67 -11.22 1.57
N GLU A 65 -23.91 -11.72 1.64
CA GLU A 65 -24.58 -12.39 0.52
C GLU A 65 -24.95 -11.40 -0.59
N MET A 66 -25.38 -10.19 -0.24
CA MET A 66 -25.65 -9.11 -1.20
C MET A 66 -24.35 -8.67 -1.91
N LEU A 67 -23.24 -8.55 -1.18
CA LEU A 67 -21.93 -8.25 -1.76
C LEU A 67 -21.46 -9.36 -2.69
N ARG A 68 -21.62 -10.63 -2.31
CA ARG A 68 -21.27 -11.80 -3.13
C ARG A 68 -22.09 -11.86 -4.42
N LYS A 69 -23.36 -11.48 -4.37
CA LYS A 69 -24.26 -11.43 -5.54
C LYS A 69 -23.98 -10.25 -6.47
N ALA A 70 -23.42 -9.15 -5.93
CA ALA A 70 -23.00 -7.98 -6.69
C ALA A 70 -21.64 -8.15 -7.40
N GLN A 71 -20.75 -9.03 -6.90
CA GLN A 71 -19.44 -9.29 -7.51
C GLN A 71 -19.47 -9.59 -9.02
N PRO A 72 -20.31 -10.49 -9.56
CA PRO A 72 -20.28 -10.80 -10.99
C PRO A 72 -20.64 -9.62 -11.89
N ILE A 73 -21.45 -8.67 -11.40
CA ILE A 73 -21.82 -7.46 -12.12
C ILE A 73 -20.65 -6.47 -12.10
N ALA A 74 -20.03 -6.29 -10.93
CA ALA A 74 -18.85 -5.44 -10.78
C ALA A 74 -17.68 -5.94 -11.64
N ILE A 75 -17.47 -7.25 -11.73
CA ILE A 75 -16.41 -7.87 -12.55
C ILE A 75 -16.64 -7.61 -14.04
N ARG A 76 -17.89 -7.75 -14.53
CA ARG A 76 -18.22 -7.47 -15.93
C ARG A 76 -18.05 -5.99 -16.27
N ALA A 77 -18.51 -5.09 -15.40
CA ALA A 77 -18.34 -3.65 -15.57
C ALA A 77 -16.85 -3.26 -15.57
N TRP A 78 -16.07 -3.84 -14.66
CA TRP A 78 -14.63 -3.62 -14.59
C TRP A 78 -13.93 -4.08 -15.86
N ASN A 79 -14.25 -5.28 -16.37
CA ASN A 79 -13.63 -5.81 -17.58
C ASN A 79 -13.94 -4.97 -18.84
N LEU A 80 -15.18 -4.48 -18.98
CA LEU A 80 -15.54 -3.55 -20.06
C LEU A 80 -14.80 -2.21 -19.94
N PHE A 81 -14.66 -1.69 -18.71
CA PHE A 81 -13.94 -0.45 -18.46
C PHE A 81 -12.44 -0.57 -18.76
N THR A 82 -11.82 -1.68 -18.35
CA THR A 82 -10.40 -1.95 -18.67
C THR A 82 -10.19 -2.12 -20.17
N MET A 83 -11.10 -2.81 -20.88
CA MET A 83 -11.01 -2.94 -22.34
C MET A 83 -11.16 -1.58 -23.05
N TRP A 84 -12.09 -0.73 -22.61
CA TRP A 84 -12.30 0.58 -23.21
C TRP A 84 -11.15 1.56 -22.95
N THR A 85 -10.59 1.54 -21.74
CA THR A 85 -9.41 2.36 -21.39
C THR A 85 -8.19 1.94 -22.18
N TRP A 86 -7.94 0.63 -22.32
CA TRP A 86 -6.89 0.12 -23.19
C TRP A 86 -7.09 0.50 -24.66
N LEU A 87 -8.31 0.38 -25.18
CA LEU A 87 -8.62 0.76 -26.57
C LEU A 87 -8.34 2.24 -26.83
N LYS A 88 -8.79 3.11 -25.91
CA LYS A 88 -8.54 4.56 -26.01
C LYS A 88 -7.06 4.93 -25.95
N TRP A 89 -6.24 4.13 -25.30
CA TRP A 89 -4.82 4.40 -25.15
C TRP A 89 -3.99 3.77 -26.27
N LEU A 90 -4.35 2.56 -26.73
CA LEU A 90 -3.66 1.87 -27.81
C LEU A 90 -3.79 2.58 -29.16
N ILE A 91 -4.99 3.08 -29.50
CA ILE A 91 -5.24 3.75 -30.79
C ILE A 91 -4.30 4.96 -31.00
N PRO A 92 -4.24 5.96 -30.10
CA PRO A 92 -3.36 7.11 -30.29
C PRO A 92 -1.89 6.73 -30.17
N THR A 93 -1.53 5.80 -29.28
CA THR A 93 -0.13 5.37 -29.12
C THR A 93 0.40 4.69 -30.38
N CYS A 94 -0.39 3.80 -30.98
CA CYS A 94 -0.01 3.11 -32.21
C CYS A 94 0.10 4.10 -33.39
N PHE A 95 -0.81 5.08 -33.47
CA PHE A 95 -0.76 6.12 -34.50
C PHE A 95 0.50 6.99 -34.38
N VAL A 96 0.86 7.43 -33.17
CA VAL A 96 2.07 8.22 -32.92
C VAL A 96 3.33 7.41 -33.25
N ILE A 97 3.39 6.14 -32.85
CA ILE A 97 4.53 5.25 -33.18
C ILE A 97 4.69 5.12 -34.70
N SER A 98 3.59 4.95 -35.44
CA SER A 98 3.60 4.88 -36.90
C SER A 98 4.17 6.16 -37.54
N ILE A 99 3.76 7.33 -37.05
CA ILE A 99 4.30 8.62 -37.52
C ILE A 99 5.80 8.72 -37.25
N ILE A 100 6.24 8.40 -36.04
CA ILE A 100 7.65 8.45 -35.67
C ILE A 100 8.47 7.52 -36.56
N LEU A 101 7.98 6.30 -36.81
CA LEU A 101 8.64 5.33 -37.68
C LEU A 101 8.79 5.88 -39.11
N CYS A 102 7.75 6.49 -39.67
CA CYS A 102 7.82 7.13 -40.98
C CYS A 102 8.86 8.26 -41.02
N ILE A 103 8.90 9.12 -40.00
CA ILE A 103 9.87 10.22 -39.93
C ILE A 103 11.30 9.67 -39.89
N VAL A 104 11.56 8.65 -39.06
CA VAL A 104 12.87 8.00 -38.97
C VAL A 104 13.29 7.39 -40.30
N LEU A 105 12.38 6.70 -41.01
CA LEU A 105 12.66 6.14 -42.33
C LEU A 105 13.03 7.21 -43.35
N VAL A 106 12.31 8.33 -43.37
CA VAL A 106 12.62 9.46 -44.27
C VAL A 106 14.00 10.05 -43.95
N ILE A 107 14.35 10.22 -42.67
CA ILE A 107 15.67 10.73 -42.25
C ILE A 107 16.79 9.78 -42.69
N ILE A 108 16.60 8.47 -42.53
CA ILE A 108 17.58 7.46 -42.95
C ILE A 108 17.77 7.50 -44.47
N LEU A 109 16.68 7.49 -45.24
CA LEU A 109 16.74 7.53 -46.71
C LEU A 109 17.42 8.81 -47.23
N PHE A 110 17.12 9.95 -46.60
CA PHE A 110 17.76 11.22 -46.93
C PHE A 110 19.26 11.19 -46.64
N SER A 111 19.68 10.63 -45.50
CA SER A 111 21.08 10.50 -45.12
C SER A 111 21.87 9.53 -45.99
N LEU A 112 21.22 8.53 -46.59
CA LEU A 112 21.83 7.62 -47.57
C LEU A 112 21.91 8.21 -48.99
N SER A 113 21.08 9.21 -49.30
CA SER A 113 21.06 9.86 -50.61
C SER A 113 22.01 11.06 -50.71
N LEU A 114 22.51 11.55 -49.58
CA LEU A 114 23.46 12.66 -49.46
C LEU A 114 24.90 12.15 -49.45
#